data_AF-A0A7S2MJ64-F1
#
_entry.id   AF-A0A7S2MJ64-F1
#
_cell.length_a   1.000
_cell.length_b   1.000
_cell.length_c   1.000
_cell.angle_alpha   90.00
_cell.angle_beta   90.00
_cell.angle_gamma   90.00
#
_symmetry.space_group_name_H-M   'P 1'
#
loop_
_entity.id
_entity.type
_entity.pdbx_description
1 polymer ?
#
loop_
_entity_poly.entity_id
_entity_poly.type
_entity_poly.pdbx_seq_one_letter_code
_entity_poly.pdbx_strand_id
1 'polypeptide(L)'
;GSAFPDCDGWHDGAAFYVVHAALTLQFERSLQAIYPQTAAPYWDYSLDTYEYGASWANRSVIFHDDWFGASSFSSPPYHIMESGRFAHTPVLTQAHTFSSITNAYGLLRSPWNVFSAPYVTRYKRTHGTVVSEKLPGCKTFHDCFQSNSTSRMNLYMAGATHGDVHLMIGGIWGGYVKDSAQERVEALQQRST
;
A
#
# COMPACT_ATOMS: atom_id res chain seq x y z
N GLY A 1 11.38 12.06 -0.50
CA GLY A 1 11.91 10.69 -0.39
C GLY A 1 10.91 9.69 -0.91
N SER A 2 10.69 9.74 -2.23
CA SER A 2 9.92 8.84 -3.12
C SER A 2 9.60 9.60 -4.41
N ALA A 3 9.43 10.94 -4.31
CA ALA A 3 9.11 11.81 -5.44
C ALA A 3 10.32 12.30 -6.28
N PHE A 4 11.56 11.86 -5.97
CA PHE A 4 12.76 12.28 -6.71
C PHE A 4 13.64 11.07 -7.06
N PRO A 5 13.90 10.81 -8.36
CA PRO A 5 14.70 9.68 -8.84
C PRO A 5 16.11 9.60 -8.23
N ASP A 6 16.70 10.75 -7.91
CA ASP A 6 18.08 10.85 -7.41
C ASP A 6 18.22 10.52 -5.91
N CYS A 7 17.10 10.34 -5.19
CA CYS A 7 17.09 10.19 -3.74
C CYS A 7 16.43 8.90 -3.24
N ASP A 8 15.84 8.09 -4.12
CA ASP A 8 15.16 6.84 -3.73
C ASP A 8 15.45 5.69 -4.69
N GLY A 9 16.72 5.27 -4.74
CA GLY A 9 17.12 4.08 -5.50
C GLY A 9 16.54 2.77 -4.96
N TRP A 10 15.86 2.81 -3.81
CA TRP A 10 15.24 1.65 -3.17
C TRP A 10 13.85 1.38 -3.75
N HIS A 11 13.12 2.42 -4.19
CA HIS A 11 11.79 2.30 -4.80
C HIS A 11 11.81 2.40 -6.33
N ASP A 12 12.63 3.27 -6.94
CA ASP A 12 12.57 3.57 -8.39
C ASP A 12 13.93 3.45 -9.10
N GLY A 13 14.57 2.27 -9.04
CA GLY A 13 15.87 2.11 -9.68
C GLY A 13 16.43 0.70 -9.73
N ALA A 14 17.69 0.60 -10.15
CA ALA A 14 18.39 -0.67 -10.34
C ALA A 14 18.54 -1.49 -9.04
N ALA A 15 18.46 -0.84 -7.88
CA ALA A 15 18.57 -1.49 -6.57
C ALA A 15 17.22 -1.97 -6.01
N PHE A 16 16.08 -1.64 -6.64
CA PHE A 16 14.74 -1.96 -6.15
C PHE A 16 14.62 -3.42 -5.69
N TYR A 17 14.88 -4.36 -6.61
CA TYR A 17 14.74 -5.79 -6.34
C TYR A 17 15.71 -6.27 -5.26
N VAL A 18 16.98 -5.84 -5.34
CA VAL A 18 18.03 -6.25 -4.39
C VAL A 18 17.70 -5.80 -2.98
N VAL A 19 17.24 -4.56 -2.82
CA VAL A 19 16.85 -4.01 -1.52
C VAL A 19 15.63 -4.74 -0.96
N HIS A 20 14.58 -4.96 -1.76
CA HIS A 20 13.36 -5.64 -1.30
C HIS A 20 13.61 -7.12 -0.96
N ALA A 21 14.50 -7.79 -1.70
CA ALA A 21 14.96 -9.13 -1.37
C ALA A 21 15.72 -9.14 -0.03
N ALA A 22 16.60 -8.17 0.22
CA ALA A 22 17.31 -8.04 1.48
C ALA A 22 16.38 -7.77 2.67
N LEU A 23 15.39 -6.89 2.50
CA LEU A 23 14.36 -6.62 3.53
C LEU A 23 13.53 -7.87 3.83
N THR A 24 13.11 -8.61 2.80
CA THR A 24 12.38 -9.89 2.97
C THR A 24 13.22 -10.91 3.73
N LEU A 25 14.51 -11.02 3.41
CA LEU A 25 15.42 -11.91 4.11
C LEU A 25 15.59 -11.52 5.59
N GLN A 26 15.71 -10.22 5.88
CA GLN A 26 15.80 -9.74 7.27
C GLN A 26 14.52 -10.04 8.06
N PHE A 27 13.35 -9.88 7.43
CA PHE A 27 12.07 -10.26 8.02
C PHE A 27 12.00 -11.77 8.29
N GLU A 28 12.39 -12.61 7.32
CA GLU A 28 12.43 -14.06 7.49
C GLU A 28 13.34 -14.47 8.65
N ARG A 29 14.55 -13.89 8.75
CA ARG A 29 15.47 -14.16 9.86
C ARG A 29 14.88 -13.77 11.22
N SER A 30 14.09 -12.70 11.26
CA SER A 30 13.38 -12.29 12.47
C SER A 30 12.30 -13.30 12.89
N LEU A 31 11.60 -13.91 11.91
CA LEU A 31 10.66 -15.00 12.18
C LEU A 31 11.38 -16.28 12.63
N GLN A 32 12.50 -16.62 11.99
CA GLN A 32 13.31 -17.80 12.30
C GLN A 32 13.96 -17.74 13.69
N ALA A 33 14.16 -16.54 14.24
CA ALA A 33 14.59 -16.36 15.63
C ALA A 33 13.55 -16.88 16.64
N ILE A 34 12.28 -16.98 16.24
CA ILE A 34 11.19 -17.53 17.05
C ILE A 34 10.90 -18.99 16.64
N TYR A 35 10.80 -19.26 15.34
CA TYR A 35 10.54 -20.60 14.80
C TYR A 35 11.46 -20.90 13.60
N PRO A 36 12.57 -21.63 13.80
CA PRO A 36 13.64 -21.77 12.81
C PRO A 36 13.23 -22.40 11.46
N GLN A 37 12.13 -23.15 11.42
CA GLN A 37 11.67 -23.81 10.19
C GLN A 37 10.72 -22.92 9.36
N THR A 38 10.39 -21.71 9.80
CA THR A 38 9.54 -20.78 9.04
C THR A 38 10.33 -20.16 7.89
N ALA A 39 9.70 -20.08 6.72
CA ALA A 39 10.09 -19.20 5.61
C ALA A 39 9.13 -17.99 5.55
N ALA A 40 9.54 -16.89 4.93
CA ALA A 40 8.65 -15.76 4.71
C ALA A 40 7.48 -16.18 3.80
N PRO A 41 6.22 -16.15 4.28
CA PRO A 41 5.08 -16.46 3.45
C PRO A 41 4.88 -15.36 2.40
N TYR A 42 4.39 -15.73 1.22
CA TYR A 42 4.00 -14.79 0.17
C TYR A 42 2.53 -14.99 -0.22
N TRP A 43 1.95 -13.95 -0.81
CA TRP A 43 0.62 -13.97 -1.39
C TRP A 43 0.71 -13.79 -2.91
N ASP A 44 0.20 -14.76 -3.66
CA ASP A 44 0.07 -14.65 -5.10
C ASP A 44 -1.24 -13.93 -5.48
N TYR A 45 -1.20 -12.60 -5.49
CA TYR A 45 -2.34 -11.79 -5.90
C TYR A 45 -2.66 -11.89 -7.41
N SER A 46 -1.75 -12.43 -8.22
CA SER A 46 -2.03 -12.64 -9.64
C SER A 46 -3.07 -13.75 -9.83
N LEU A 47 -3.06 -14.75 -8.95
CA LEU A 47 -4.09 -15.79 -8.88
C LEU A 47 -5.43 -15.22 -8.42
N ASP A 48 -5.45 -14.40 -7.36
CA ASP A 48 -6.69 -13.76 -6.91
C ASP A 48 -7.29 -12.83 -7.97
N THR A 49 -6.45 -12.18 -8.76
CA THR A 49 -6.89 -11.39 -9.91
C THR A 49 -7.52 -12.26 -10.98
N TYR A 50 -6.92 -13.42 -11.27
CA TYR A 50 -7.42 -14.39 -12.24
C TYR A 50 -8.78 -14.96 -11.79
N GLU A 51 -8.89 -15.38 -10.53
CA GLU A 51 -10.08 -16.04 -9.98
C GLU A 51 -11.23 -15.06 -9.70
N TYR A 52 -10.93 -13.89 -9.14
CA TYR A 52 -11.95 -12.98 -8.60
C TYR A 52 -12.07 -11.65 -9.36
N GLY A 53 -11.12 -11.32 -10.23
CA GLY A 53 -11.11 -10.05 -10.96
C GLY A 53 -11.25 -8.87 -10.02
N ALA A 54 -12.21 -7.96 -10.28
CA ALA A 54 -12.44 -6.78 -9.45
C ALA A 54 -13.00 -7.10 -8.03
N SER A 55 -13.39 -8.36 -7.78
CA SER A 55 -13.93 -8.78 -6.49
C SER A 55 -12.86 -9.31 -5.52
N TRP A 56 -11.57 -9.26 -5.89
CA TRP A 56 -10.43 -9.76 -5.09
C TRP A 56 -10.50 -9.29 -3.63
N ALA A 57 -10.84 -8.01 -3.42
CA ALA A 57 -10.86 -7.35 -2.12
C ALA A 57 -11.84 -7.96 -1.11
N ASN A 58 -12.93 -8.58 -1.58
CA ASN A 58 -13.99 -9.17 -0.76
C ASN A 58 -14.00 -10.70 -0.81
N ARG A 59 -13.25 -11.30 -1.75
CA ARG A 59 -13.31 -12.74 -2.06
C ARG A 59 -12.03 -13.48 -1.69
N SER A 60 -10.90 -12.78 -1.69
CA SER A 60 -9.63 -13.39 -1.29
C SER A 60 -9.64 -13.72 0.19
N VAL A 61 -9.22 -14.95 0.49
CA VAL A 61 -9.07 -15.44 1.86
C VAL A 61 -8.10 -14.58 2.67
N ILE A 62 -7.15 -13.88 2.03
CA ILE A 62 -6.20 -13.00 2.75
C ILE A 62 -6.90 -11.90 3.54
N PHE A 63 -8.09 -11.48 3.13
CA PHE A 63 -8.85 -10.41 3.77
C PHE A 63 -9.92 -10.91 4.75
N HIS A 64 -9.93 -12.21 5.07
CA HIS A 64 -10.78 -12.73 6.14
C HIS A 64 -10.27 -12.29 7.52
N ASP A 65 -11.18 -12.19 8.49
CA ASP A 65 -10.89 -11.71 9.85
C ASP A 65 -10.00 -12.66 10.66
N ASP A 66 -9.97 -13.95 10.32
CA ASP A 66 -9.04 -14.93 10.89
C ASP A 66 -7.63 -14.85 10.26
N TRP A 67 -7.47 -14.05 9.20
CA TRP A 67 -6.19 -13.79 8.55
C TRP A 67 -5.76 -12.32 8.64
N PHE A 68 -5.68 -11.55 7.54
CA PHE A 68 -5.23 -10.15 7.63
C PHE A 68 -6.37 -9.14 7.87
N GLY A 69 -7.64 -9.56 7.93
CA GLY A 69 -8.79 -8.66 8.02
C GLY A 69 -9.04 -7.88 6.73
N ALA A 70 -10.14 -7.11 6.68
CA ALA A 70 -10.61 -6.47 5.45
C ALA A 70 -9.53 -5.65 4.71
N SER A 71 -9.64 -5.61 3.37
CA SER A 71 -8.72 -4.88 2.48
C SER A 71 -8.79 -3.36 2.62
N SER A 72 -9.91 -2.83 3.14
CA SER A 72 -10.10 -1.41 3.44
C SER A 72 -11.17 -1.27 4.52
N PHE A 73 -10.98 -0.32 5.43
CA PHE A 73 -11.93 -0.03 6.49
C PHE A 73 -12.62 1.32 6.23
N SER A 74 -13.95 1.33 6.30
CA SER A 74 -14.80 2.50 6.07
C SER A 74 -15.22 3.20 7.36
N SER A 75 -14.95 2.60 8.53
CA SER A 75 -15.33 3.13 9.85
C SER A 75 -14.75 4.54 10.05
N PRO A 76 -15.59 5.59 10.07
CA PRO A 76 -15.14 6.89 10.53
C PRO A 76 -14.87 6.78 12.03
N PRO A 77 -13.84 7.47 12.57
CA PRO A 77 -13.03 8.47 11.87
C PRO A 77 -11.71 7.93 11.26
N TYR A 78 -11.44 6.63 11.29
CA TYR A 78 -10.06 6.16 11.16
C TYR A 78 -9.98 4.85 10.37
N HIS A 79 -9.32 4.88 9.20
CA HIS A 79 -8.98 3.74 8.33
C HIS A 79 -8.07 2.66 8.98
N ILE A 80 -8.14 2.53 10.30
CA ILE A 80 -7.42 1.60 11.15
C ILE A 80 -7.89 0.18 10.82
N MET A 81 -6.96 -0.76 10.90
CA MET A 81 -7.30 -2.17 10.84
C MET A 81 -8.02 -2.58 12.13
N GLU A 82 -9.34 -2.79 12.06
CA GLU A 82 -10.20 -3.14 13.20
C GLU A 82 -10.30 -4.66 13.44
N SER A 83 -9.98 -5.47 12.43
CA SER A 83 -10.03 -6.94 12.46
C SER A 83 -8.78 -7.57 11.84
N GLY A 84 -8.65 -8.89 11.93
CA GLY A 84 -7.46 -9.62 11.47
C GLY A 84 -6.39 -9.80 12.54
N ARG A 85 -5.38 -10.62 12.23
CA ARG A 85 -4.22 -10.90 13.07
C ARG A 85 -3.44 -9.65 13.49
N PHE A 86 -3.52 -8.60 12.67
CA PHE A 86 -2.80 -7.33 12.83
C PHE A 86 -3.73 -6.18 13.23
N ALA A 87 -4.95 -6.47 13.69
CA ALA A 87 -5.87 -5.44 14.19
C ALA A 87 -5.19 -4.58 15.26
N HIS A 88 -5.36 -3.26 15.17
CA HIS A 88 -4.77 -2.28 16.09
C HIS A 88 -3.24 -2.41 16.29
N THR A 89 -2.51 -2.92 15.29
CA THR A 89 -1.04 -2.93 15.35
C THR A 89 -0.53 -1.49 15.41
N PRO A 90 0.26 -1.12 16.44
CA PRO A 90 0.74 0.25 16.59
C PRO A 90 1.82 0.58 15.56
N VAL A 91 1.86 1.84 15.14
CA VAL A 91 2.96 2.42 14.39
C VAL A 91 3.84 3.20 15.36
N LEU A 92 5.16 3.22 15.13
CA LEU A 92 6.08 3.98 15.98
C LEU A 92 5.68 5.46 16.03
N THR A 93 5.43 5.96 17.23
CA THR A 93 5.16 7.38 17.53
C THR A 93 6.45 8.08 17.94
N GLN A 94 6.47 9.41 17.85
CA GLN A 94 7.68 10.22 18.11
C GLN A 94 8.90 9.70 17.32
N ALA A 95 8.65 9.25 16.08
CA ALA A 95 9.61 8.50 15.28
C ALA A 95 10.79 9.35 14.80
N HIS A 96 10.83 10.65 15.08
CA HIS A 96 11.94 11.55 14.75
C HIS A 96 13.27 11.13 15.38
N THR A 97 13.25 10.37 16.48
CA THR A 97 14.46 9.81 17.10
C THR A 97 14.99 8.58 16.36
N PHE A 98 14.16 7.95 15.52
CA PHE A 98 14.48 6.76 14.74
C PHE A 98 14.70 7.07 13.25
N SER A 99 13.92 7.99 12.68
CA SER A 99 13.92 8.36 11.27
C SER A 99 13.79 9.88 11.11
N SER A 100 14.58 10.46 10.20
CA SER A 100 14.40 11.85 9.77
C SER A 100 13.17 12.06 8.88
N ILE A 101 12.56 10.97 8.41
CA ILE A 101 11.36 10.95 7.57
C ILE A 101 10.20 10.40 8.40
N THR A 102 9.22 11.26 8.66
CA THR A 102 7.97 10.94 9.35
C THR A 102 6.82 11.68 8.69
N ASN A 103 5.58 11.38 9.08
CA ASN A 103 4.47 12.25 8.74
C ASN A 103 4.40 13.48 9.65
N ALA A 104 3.44 14.38 9.38
CA ALA A 104 3.26 15.64 10.12
C ALA A 104 2.93 15.46 11.62
N TYR A 105 2.58 14.26 12.05
CA TYR A 105 2.27 13.92 13.45
C TYR A 105 3.42 13.17 14.14
N GLY A 106 4.59 13.05 13.48
CA GLY A 106 5.75 12.35 14.02
C GLY A 106 5.58 10.83 14.10
N LEU A 107 4.69 10.25 13.28
CA LEU A 107 4.58 8.79 13.13
C LEU A 107 5.58 8.28 12.08
N LEU A 108 6.09 7.05 12.25
CA LEU A 108 6.88 6.35 11.24
C LEU A 108 5.98 5.96 10.06
N ARG A 109 5.72 6.93 9.20
CA ARG A 109 4.80 6.89 8.08
C ARG A 109 5.29 7.87 7.02
N SER A 110 4.93 7.64 5.76
CA SER A 110 5.30 8.55 4.69
C SER A 110 4.80 9.99 4.94
N PRO A 111 5.61 11.02 4.60
CA PRO A 111 5.24 12.43 4.78
C PRO A 111 3.90 12.85 4.15
N TRP A 112 3.54 12.22 3.02
CA TRP A 112 2.30 12.49 2.28
C TRP A 112 1.08 11.73 2.81
N ASN A 113 1.24 10.78 3.73
CA ASN A 113 0.14 10.14 4.43
C ASN A 113 -0.02 10.81 5.81
N VAL A 114 -0.71 11.95 5.81
CA VAL A 114 -0.76 12.95 6.88
C VAL A 114 -1.65 12.49 8.06
N PHE A 115 -1.63 11.20 8.45
CA PHE A 115 -2.67 10.60 9.30
C PHE A 115 -2.23 10.54 10.75
N SER A 116 -3.09 11.00 11.66
CA SER A 116 -2.73 11.11 13.08
C SER A 116 -2.94 9.82 13.87
N ALA A 117 -3.68 8.82 13.36
CA ALA A 117 -3.91 7.63 14.16
C ALA A 117 -2.63 6.77 14.26
N PRO A 118 -2.24 6.36 15.48
CA PRO A 118 -0.97 5.68 15.73
C PRO A 118 -1.03 4.16 15.46
N TYR A 119 -1.82 3.74 14.48
CA TYR A 119 -2.04 2.33 14.13
C TYR A 119 -1.84 2.09 12.64
N VAL A 120 -1.63 0.82 12.26
CA VAL A 120 -1.63 0.39 10.85
C VAL A 120 -3.01 0.64 10.24
N THR A 121 -3.02 1.13 9.00
CA THR A 121 -4.23 1.55 8.29
C THR A 121 -4.29 0.98 6.90
N ARG A 122 -5.51 0.82 6.38
CA ARG A 122 -5.80 0.43 4.99
C ARG A 122 -6.86 1.30 4.36
N TYR A 123 -6.61 1.74 3.14
CA TYR A 123 -7.52 2.60 2.41
C TYR A 123 -7.45 2.29 0.91
N LYS A 124 -8.59 1.96 0.30
CA LYS A 124 -8.66 1.56 -1.11
C LYS A 124 -8.50 2.69 -2.14
N ARG A 125 -8.22 3.92 -1.70
CA ARG A 125 -8.14 5.10 -2.57
C ARG A 125 -6.82 5.83 -2.36
N THR A 126 -6.35 6.46 -3.42
CA THR A 126 -5.22 7.38 -3.40
C THR A 126 -5.72 8.70 -3.92
N HIS A 127 -5.66 9.75 -3.08
CA HIS A 127 -6.21 11.08 -3.42
C HIS A 127 -7.68 11.02 -3.85
N GLY A 128 -8.52 10.25 -3.15
CA GLY A 128 -9.95 10.11 -3.47
C GLY A 128 -10.27 9.21 -4.67
N THR A 129 -9.27 8.78 -5.43
CA THR A 129 -9.45 7.97 -6.65
C THR A 129 -9.07 6.51 -6.41
N VAL A 130 -9.78 5.59 -7.06
CA VAL A 130 -9.39 4.17 -7.14
C VAL A 130 -8.34 4.04 -8.24
N VAL A 131 -7.14 3.56 -7.90
CA VAL A 131 -6.02 3.46 -8.85
C VAL A 131 -6.28 2.39 -9.92
N SER A 132 -6.83 1.25 -9.51
CA SER A 132 -7.29 0.19 -10.40
C SER A 132 -8.36 -0.64 -9.69
N GLU A 133 -9.26 -1.24 -10.46
CA GLU A 133 -10.25 -2.19 -9.91
C GLU A 133 -9.65 -3.59 -9.70
N LYS A 134 -8.58 -3.93 -10.44
CA LYS A 134 -7.94 -5.25 -10.41
C LYS A 134 -6.47 -5.11 -10.03
N LEU A 135 -5.97 -6.06 -9.22
CA LEU A 135 -4.54 -6.17 -8.98
C LEU A 135 -3.81 -6.62 -10.26
N PRO A 136 -2.47 -6.51 -10.33
CA PRO A 136 -1.72 -7.00 -11.47
C PRO A 136 -1.90 -8.52 -11.65
N GLY A 137 -2.38 -8.93 -12.83
CA GLY A 137 -2.62 -10.34 -13.16
C GLY A 137 -1.48 -11.00 -13.94
N CYS A 138 -1.63 -12.29 -14.23
CA CYS A 138 -0.59 -13.11 -14.88
C CYS A 138 -0.04 -12.50 -16.18
N LYS A 139 -0.89 -11.88 -17.01
CA LYS A 139 -0.46 -11.22 -18.25
C LYS A 139 0.53 -10.08 -17.97
N THR A 140 0.25 -9.24 -16.97
CA THR A 140 1.13 -8.13 -16.60
C THR A 140 2.50 -8.67 -16.20
N PHE A 141 2.55 -9.67 -15.33
CA PHE A 141 3.81 -10.30 -14.94
C PHE A 141 4.56 -10.90 -16.13
N HIS A 142 3.88 -11.68 -16.96
CA HIS A 142 4.46 -12.30 -18.14
C HIS A 142 5.08 -11.26 -19.08
N ASP A 143 4.34 -10.21 -19.43
CA ASP A 143 4.84 -9.14 -20.31
C ASP A 143 6.06 -8.41 -19.71
N CYS A 144 6.07 -8.22 -18.39
CA CYS A 144 7.18 -7.57 -17.68
C CYS A 144 8.46 -8.43 -17.71
N PHE A 145 8.32 -9.75 -17.50
CA PHE A 145 9.45 -10.69 -17.50
C PHE A 145 9.94 -11.08 -18.90
N GLN A 146 9.17 -10.80 -19.95
CA GLN A 146 9.62 -10.95 -21.34
C GLN A 146 10.61 -9.84 -21.78
N SER A 147 10.91 -8.86 -20.93
CA SER A 147 11.85 -7.80 -21.28
C SER A 147 13.30 -8.29 -21.30
N ASN A 148 13.99 -8.11 -22.42
CA ASN A 148 15.44 -8.38 -22.53
C ASN A 148 16.34 -7.32 -21.87
N SER A 149 15.77 -6.40 -21.09
CA SER A 149 16.50 -5.34 -20.40
C SER A 149 16.20 -5.36 -18.92
N THR A 150 17.24 -5.55 -18.11
CA THR A 150 17.15 -5.54 -16.64
C THR A 150 16.64 -4.20 -16.12
N SER A 151 17.00 -3.08 -16.75
CA SER A 151 16.51 -1.76 -16.35
C SER A 151 15.00 -1.62 -16.60
N ARG A 152 14.51 -2.10 -17.76
CA ARG A 152 13.08 -2.12 -18.05
C ARG A 152 12.33 -3.07 -17.12
N MET A 153 12.88 -4.26 -16.87
CA MET A 153 12.31 -5.22 -15.93
C MET A 153 12.19 -4.62 -14.52
N ASN A 154 13.22 -3.93 -14.03
CA ASN A 154 13.18 -3.26 -12.73
C ASN A 154 12.11 -2.16 -12.64
N LEU A 155 11.92 -1.37 -13.69
CA LEU A 155 10.85 -0.35 -13.74
C LEU A 155 9.46 -1.00 -13.68
N TYR A 156 9.26 -2.10 -14.40
CA TYR A 156 8.01 -2.87 -14.34
C TYR A 156 7.78 -3.49 -12.97
N MET A 157 8.82 -4.05 -12.36
CA MET A 157 8.75 -4.66 -11.03
C MET A 157 8.46 -3.64 -9.95
N ALA A 158 8.99 -2.42 -10.03
CA ALA A 158 8.73 -1.35 -9.07
C ALA A 158 7.30 -0.81 -9.17
N GLY A 159 6.85 -0.54 -10.41
CA GLY A 159 5.55 0.05 -10.69
C GLY A 159 4.46 -0.98 -10.96
N ALA A 160 4.41 -1.48 -12.19
CA ALA A 160 3.26 -2.19 -12.76
C ALA A 160 2.88 -3.49 -12.04
N THR A 161 3.83 -4.21 -11.44
CA THR A 161 3.50 -5.44 -10.71
C THR A 161 3.36 -5.23 -9.21
N HIS A 162 3.98 -4.21 -8.62
CA HIS A 162 4.11 -4.04 -7.17
C HIS A 162 3.47 -2.76 -6.63
N GLY A 163 3.76 -1.61 -7.26
CA GLY A 163 3.35 -0.29 -6.78
C GLY A 163 1.83 -0.17 -6.64
N ASP A 164 1.09 -0.72 -7.59
CA ASP A 164 -0.38 -0.73 -7.54
C ASP A 164 -0.92 -1.42 -6.29
N VAL A 165 -0.28 -2.50 -5.82
CA VAL A 165 -0.72 -3.24 -4.62
C VAL A 165 -0.65 -2.33 -3.37
N HIS A 166 0.42 -1.55 -3.22
CA HIS A 166 0.56 -0.57 -2.13
C HIS A 166 -0.55 0.49 -2.19
N LEU A 167 -0.83 1.01 -3.38
CA LEU A 167 -1.83 2.06 -3.58
C LEU A 167 -3.26 1.56 -3.41
N MET A 168 -3.53 0.29 -3.74
CA MET A 168 -4.86 -0.33 -3.67
C MET A 168 -5.23 -0.82 -2.27
N ILE A 169 -4.26 -1.13 -1.42
CA ILE A 169 -4.50 -1.62 -0.04
C ILE A 169 -4.19 -0.54 0.99
N GLY A 170 -3.03 0.12 0.88
CA GLY A 170 -2.59 1.14 1.83
C GLY A 170 -3.20 2.50 1.55
N GLY A 171 -3.25 2.87 0.26
CA GLY A 171 -3.80 4.13 -0.21
C GLY A 171 -3.12 5.38 0.34
N ILE A 172 -3.66 6.53 -0.07
CA ILE A 172 -3.27 7.84 0.46
C ILE A 172 -4.55 8.63 0.71
N TRP A 173 -4.72 9.08 1.94
CA TRP A 173 -5.80 9.94 2.37
C TRP A 173 -5.23 11.34 2.72
N GLY A 174 -6.10 12.35 2.68
CA GLY A 174 -5.73 13.73 3.07
C GLY A 174 -5.06 14.57 1.99
N GLY A 175 -4.85 14.05 0.77
CA GLY A 175 -4.48 14.88 -0.37
C GLY A 175 -5.71 15.39 -1.11
N TYR A 176 -5.78 16.69 -1.34
CA TYR A 176 -6.88 17.36 -2.03
C TYR A 176 -7.12 16.80 -3.44
N VAL A 177 -8.07 15.89 -3.57
CA VAL A 177 -9.07 16.03 -4.64
C VAL A 177 -10.27 16.60 -3.93
N LYS A 178 -10.39 17.93 -3.98
CA LYS A 178 -11.71 18.54 -3.72
C LYS A 178 -12.65 17.87 -4.71
N ASP A 179 -13.73 17.29 -4.21
CA ASP A 179 -14.97 17.09 -4.96
C ASP A 179 -15.51 18.47 -5.36
N SER A 180 -14.77 19.13 -6.26
CA SER A 180 -15.02 20.50 -6.70
C SER A 180 -16.31 20.59 -7.50
N ALA A 181 -16.89 19.45 -7.90
CA ALA A 181 -18.23 19.38 -8.47
C ALA A 181 -19.33 19.49 -7.39
N GLN A 182 -19.16 18.82 -6.25
CA GLN A 182 -20.22 18.71 -5.24
C GLN A 182 -20.28 19.96 -4.35
N GLU A 183 -19.12 20.49 -3.92
CA GLU A 183 -19.05 21.77 -3.21
C GLU A 183 -19.49 22.97 -4.07
N ARG A 184 -19.28 22.93 -5.41
CA ARG A 184 -19.78 23.99 -6.31
C ARG A 184 -21.30 23.95 -6.46
N VAL A 185 -21.91 22.77 -6.49
CA VAL A 185 -23.38 22.64 -6.54
C VAL A 185 -23.99 23.12 -5.23
N GLU A 186 -23.42 22.75 -4.09
CA GLU A 186 -23.88 23.20 -2.77
C GLU A 186 -23.68 24.71 -2.58
N ALA A 187 -22.55 25.27 -3.01
CA ALA A 187 -22.28 26.71 -2.94
C ALA A 187 -23.14 27.55 -3.92
N LEU A 188 -23.60 26.98 -5.03
CA LEU A 188 -24.54 27.64 -5.95
C LEU A 188 -25.99 27.57 -5.42
N GLN A 189 -26.36 26.49 -4.74
CA GLN A 189 -27.65 26.33 -4.09
C GLN A 189 -27.80 27.26 -2.87
N GLN A 190 -26.74 27.47 -2.10
CA GLN A 190 -26.73 28.41 -0.96
C GLN A 190 -26.66 29.90 -1.35
N ARG A 191 -26.35 30.22 -2.60
CA ARG A 191 -26.39 31.60 -3.14
C ARG A 191 -27.71 31.95 -3.81
N SER A 192 -28.66 31.00 -3.84
CA SER A 192 -29.96 31.13 -4.48
C SER A 192 -31.12 31.25 -3.48
N THR A 193 -30.81 31.49 -2.20
CA THR A 193 -31.73 31.82 -1.10
C THR A 193 -31.25 33.11 -0.45
#